data_AF-A0A7X6XG27-F1
#
_entry.id   AF-A0A7X6XG27-F1
#
_cell.length_a   1.000
_cell.length_b   1.000
_cell.length_c   1.000
_cell.angle_alpha   90.00
_cell.angle_beta   90.00
_cell.angle_gamma   90.00
#
_symmetry.space_group_name_H-M   'P 1'
#
loop_
_entity.id
_entity.type
_entity.pdbx_description
1 polymer ?
#
loop_
_entity_poly.entity_id
_entity_poly.type
_entity_poly.pdbx_seq_one_letter_code
_entity_poly.pdbx_strand_id
1 'polypeptide(L)'
;LKANHQSQQFRLEDNLIKRFPEQIEQTKERIRGFEKDMQTLESHPLPKEGFVGMTMGSTQLHDKEAAGKAILDACKAIRGLDPMLIGKYRGLDMYLSLEDFGKTFRMTFKGVMAHPVELGTDARGNLTRIDNALAGLPERLEKQRTMLDNLHAQVAAAKEEVGKPFPQEEELRVKSARLTELNALLNMENERTLAPANQVVEEKNTRPSVLQRLRNTAPNTGSPVPSKPRMEVR
;
A
#
# COMPACT_ATOMS: atom_id res chain seq x y z
N LEU A 1 16.03 0.69 -21.87
CA LEU A 1 14.82 0.42 -22.69
C LEU A 1 14.46 -1.07 -22.70
N LYS A 2 15.29 -1.95 -23.28
CA LYS A 2 15.04 -3.42 -23.26
C LYS A 2 14.88 -4.01 -21.85
N ALA A 3 15.75 -3.60 -20.91
CA ALA A 3 15.64 -4.01 -19.50
C ALA A 3 14.33 -3.55 -18.82
N ASN A 4 13.82 -2.36 -19.18
CA ASN A 4 12.55 -1.86 -18.66
C ASN A 4 11.37 -2.67 -19.20
N HIS A 5 11.37 -2.97 -20.51
CA HIS A 5 10.36 -3.83 -21.13
C HIS A 5 10.35 -5.22 -20.49
N GLN A 6 11.53 -5.82 -20.30
CA GLN A 6 11.64 -7.13 -19.69
C GLN A 6 11.15 -7.13 -18.23
N SER A 7 11.47 -6.09 -17.45
CA SER A 7 10.94 -5.92 -16.10
C SER A 7 9.41 -5.74 -16.08
N GLN A 8 8.84 -5.04 -17.07
CA GLN A 8 7.39 -4.89 -17.21
C GLN A 8 6.72 -6.24 -17.52
N GLN A 9 7.29 -7.03 -18.42
CA GLN A 9 6.79 -8.37 -18.75
C GLN A 9 6.75 -9.28 -17.51
N PHE A 10 7.86 -9.36 -16.75
CA PHE A 10 7.90 -10.13 -15.51
C PHE A 10 6.87 -9.66 -14.47
N ARG A 11 6.68 -8.34 -14.32
CA ARG A 11 5.65 -7.79 -13.41
C ARG A 11 4.25 -8.17 -13.85
N LEU A 12 3.95 -8.14 -15.15
CA LEU A 12 2.64 -8.51 -15.68
C LEU A 12 2.37 -10.01 -15.48
N GLU A 13 3.36 -10.86 -15.73
CA GLU A 13 3.28 -12.30 -15.46
C GLU A 13 3.02 -12.59 -13.98
N ASP A 14 3.79 -11.98 -13.07
CA ASP A 14 3.60 -12.14 -11.63
C ASP A 14 2.21 -11.65 -11.18
N ASN A 15 1.75 -10.52 -11.72
CA ASN A 15 0.42 -9.99 -11.41
C ASN A 15 -0.68 -10.93 -11.91
N LEU A 16 -0.55 -11.52 -13.11
CA LEU A 16 -1.53 -12.47 -13.67
C LEU A 16 -1.62 -13.76 -12.88
N ILE A 17 -0.51 -14.24 -12.34
CA ILE A 17 -0.46 -15.51 -11.60
C ILE A 17 -0.94 -15.33 -10.16
N LYS A 18 -0.51 -14.26 -9.48
CA LYS A 18 -0.73 -14.11 -8.03
C LYS A 18 -1.75 -13.02 -7.71
N ARG A 19 -1.49 -11.79 -8.16
CA ARG A 19 -2.17 -10.60 -7.65
C ARG A 19 -3.60 -10.46 -8.16
N PHE A 20 -3.82 -10.63 -9.46
CA PHE A 20 -5.15 -10.47 -10.05
C PHE A 20 -6.15 -11.55 -9.58
N PRO A 21 -5.80 -12.85 -9.55
CA PRO A 21 -6.71 -13.87 -9.01
C PRO A 21 -7.10 -13.60 -7.56
N GLU A 22 -6.12 -13.27 -6.72
CA GLU A 22 -6.35 -12.92 -5.31
C GLU A 22 -7.29 -11.71 -5.16
N GLN A 23 -7.06 -10.65 -5.93
CA GLN A 23 -7.92 -9.47 -5.92
C GLN A 23 -9.35 -9.78 -6.38
N ILE A 24 -9.51 -10.59 -7.43
CA ILE A 24 -10.83 -10.99 -7.93
C ILE A 24 -11.57 -11.81 -6.88
N GLU A 25 -10.91 -12.76 -6.23
CA GLU A 25 -11.52 -13.58 -5.17
C GLU A 25 -11.94 -12.72 -3.98
N GLN A 26 -11.06 -11.85 -3.49
CA GLN A 26 -11.39 -10.91 -2.40
C GLN A 26 -12.57 -10.01 -2.76
N THR A 27 -12.62 -9.46 -3.99
CA THR A 27 -13.75 -8.63 -4.42
C THR A 27 -15.04 -9.45 -4.53
N LYS A 28 -15.00 -10.70 -5.00
CA LYS A 28 -16.17 -11.60 -5.05
C LYS A 28 -16.70 -11.92 -3.65
N GLU A 29 -15.81 -12.22 -2.71
CA GLU A 29 -16.19 -12.47 -1.32
C GLU A 29 -16.85 -11.25 -0.69
N ARG A 30 -16.30 -10.06 -0.92
CA ARG A 30 -16.90 -8.80 -0.48
C ARG A 30 -18.30 -8.60 -1.06
N ILE A 31 -18.48 -8.82 -2.37
CA ILE A 31 -19.80 -8.74 -3.03
C ILE A 31 -20.80 -9.68 -2.35
N ARG A 32 -20.44 -10.95 -2.13
CA ARG A 32 -21.29 -11.92 -1.42
C ARG A 32 -21.63 -11.48 0.00
N GLY A 33 -20.68 -10.86 0.70
CA GLY A 33 -20.91 -10.29 2.03
C GLY A 33 -21.93 -9.15 2.00
N PHE A 34 -21.78 -8.20 1.07
CA PHE A 34 -22.74 -7.11 0.89
C PHE A 34 -24.14 -7.62 0.52
N GLU A 35 -24.25 -8.63 -0.35
CA GLU A 35 -25.54 -9.23 -0.74
C GLU A 35 -26.25 -9.87 0.47
N LYS A 36 -25.52 -10.59 1.33
CA LYS A 36 -26.08 -11.15 2.57
C LYS A 36 -26.53 -10.08 3.56
N ASP A 37 -25.74 -9.01 3.70
CA ASP A 37 -26.09 -7.89 4.57
C ASP A 37 -27.33 -7.16 4.06
N MET A 38 -27.45 -6.98 2.75
CA MET A 38 -28.65 -6.43 2.12
C MET A 38 -29.88 -7.30 2.37
N GLN A 39 -29.76 -8.61 2.20
CA GLN A 39 -30.85 -9.55 2.51
C GLN A 39 -31.30 -9.44 3.98
N THR A 40 -30.34 -9.27 4.90
CA THR A 40 -30.63 -9.05 6.33
C THR A 40 -31.43 -7.76 6.54
N LEU A 41 -31.07 -6.68 5.85
CA LEU A 41 -31.79 -5.41 5.92
C LEU A 41 -33.16 -5.44 5.23
N GLU A 42 -33.30 -6.22 4.15
CA GLU A 42 -34.58 -6.44 3.46
C GLU A 42 -35.57 -7.22 4.34
N SER A 43 -35.07 -8.18 5.13
CA SER A 43 -35.89 -8.89 6.14
C SER A 43 -36.35 -7.99 7.31
N HIS A 44 -35.70 -6.82 7.48
CA HIS A 44 -36.05 -5.81 8.48
C HIS A 44 -36.24 -4.44 7.82
N PRO A 45 -37.25 -4.25 6.96
CA PRO A 45 -37.43 -3.03 6.18
C PRO A 45 -37.76 -1.82 7.07
N LEU A 46 -37.37 -0.62 6.65
CA LEU A 46 -37.89 0.60 7.29
C LEU A 46 -39.38 0.77 6.94
N PRO A 47 -40.26 0.96 7.93
CA PRO A 47 -41.60 1.47 7.70
C PRO A 47 -41.55 2.81 6.95
N LYS A 48 -42.52 3.03 6.05
CA LYS A 48 -42.67 4.32 5.35
C LYS A 48 -42.98 5.46 6.33
N GLU A 49 -43.64 5.14 7.44
CA GLU A 49 -43.87 6.05 8.56
C GLU A 49 -43.46 5.38 9.87
N GLY A 50 -42.69 6.08 10.69
CA GLY A 50 -42.28 5.61 12.01
C GLY A 50 -40.79 5.24 12.13
N PHE A 51 -40.50 4.42 13.13
CA PHE A 51 -39.17 3.92 13.48
C PHE A 51 -39.27 2.40 13.68
N VAL A 52 -38.37 1.63 13.08
CA VAL A 52 -38.34 0.14 13.20
C VAL A 52 -38.15 -0.28 14.66
N GLY A 53 -37.58 0.61 15.47
CA GLY A 53 -37.10 0.30 16.79
C GLY A 53 -35.63 -0.13 16.78
N MET A 54 -34.97 0.06 17.91
CA MET A 54 -33.56 -0.28 18.11
C MET A 54 -33.38 -0.93 19.47
N THR A 55 -32.54 -1.96 19.55
CA THR A 55 -32.24 -2.60 20.82
C THR A 55 -30.92 -2.06 21.34
N MET A 56 -30.92 -1.48 22.55
CA MET A 56 -29.74 -0.99 23.26
C MET A 56 -29.54 -1.85 24.51
N GLY A 57 -28.49 -2.68 24.54
CA GLY A 57 -28.33 -3.69 25.58
C GLY A 57 -29.54 -4.63 25.66
N SER A 58 -30.27 -4.58 26.77
CA SER A 58 -31.52 -5.33 27.00
C SER A 58 -32.80 -4.51 26.75
N THR A 59 -32.68 -3.23 26.43
CA THR A 59 -33.83 -2.32 26.28
C THR A 59 -34.21 -2.15 24.82
N GLN A 60 -35.49 -2.36 24.50
CA GLN A 60 -36.03 -2.13 23.18
C GLN A 60 -36.64 -0.72 23.10
N LEU A 61 -36.14 0.10 22.17
CA LEU A 61 -36.52 1.49 21.99
C LEU A 61 -37.34 1.61 20.71
N HIS A 62 -38.61 1.98 20.81
CA HIS A 62 -39.51 2.17 19.67
C HIS A 62 -39.70 3.64 19.29
N ASP A 63 -39.16 4.57 20.08
CA ASP A 63 -39.21 6.00 19.83
C ASP A 63 -37.85 6.54 19.34
N LYS A 64 -37.90 7.50 18.40
CA LYS A 64 -36.71 8.10 17.78
C LYS A 64 -35.94 8.97 18.76
N GLU A 65 -36.63 9.73 19.60
CA GLU A 65 -35.96 10.60 20.58
C GLU A 65 -35.29 9.75 21.66
N ALA A 66 -35.97 8.73 22.15
CA ALA A 66 -35.40 7.76 23.08
C ALA A 66 -34.18 7.03 22.51
N ALA A 67 -34.25 6.55 21.26
CA ALA A 67 -33.13 5.89 20.59
C ALA A 67 -31.92 6.83 20.38
N GLY A 68 -32.16 8.05 19.89
CA GLY A 68 -31.10 9.02 19.68
C GLY A 68 -30.41 9.43 21.00
N LYS A 69 -31.19 9.63 22.07
CA LYS A 69 -30.64 9.90 23.40
C LYS A 69 -29.80 8.73 23.92
N ALA A 70 -30.30 7.50 23.77
CA ALA A 70 -29.57 6.31 24.19
C ALA A 70 -28.22 6.15 23.46
N ILE A 71 -28.16 6.48 22.16
CA ILE A 71 -26.91 6.50 21.40
C ILE A 71 -25.93 7.53 22.00
N LEU A 72 -26.39 8.77 22.24
CA LEU A 72 -25.53 9.81 22.82
C LEU A 72 -25.05 9.46 24.23
N ASP A 73 -25.90 8.84 25.04
CA ASP A 73 -25.54 8.42 26.39
C ASP A 73 -24.53 7.25 26.36
N ALA A 74 -24.65 6.32 25.39
CA ALA A 74 -23.63 5.30 25.15
C ALA A 74 -22.29 5.92 24.70
N CYS A 75 -22.30 6.96 23.86
CA CYS A 75 -21.10 7.72 23.50
C CYS A 75 -20.43 8.37 24.72
N LYS A 76 -21.19 8.86 25.71
CA LYS A 76 -20.59 9.41 26.95
C LYS A 76 -20.04 8.33 27.88
N ALA A 77 -20.62 7.13 27.82
CA ALA A 77 -20.24 6.02 28.68
C ALA A 77 -18.96 5.30 28.22
N ILE A 78 -18.62 5.37 26.92
CA ILE A 78 -17.43 4.73 26.40
C ILE A 78 -16.16 5.45 26.91
N ARG A 79 -15.22 4.66 27.43
CA ARG A 79 -13.94 5.14 27.98
C ARG A 79 -12.72 4.47 27.32
N GLY A 80 -12.95 3.44 26.51
CA GLY A 80 -11.91 2.66 25.83
C GLY A 80 -11.86 2.95 24.33
N LEU A 81 -10.74 2.55 23.72
CA LEU A 81 -10.54 2.57 22.27
C LEU A 81 -11.13 1.33 21.59
N ASP A 82 -11.37 0.26 22.36
CA ASP A 82 -11.88 -0.99 21.83
C ASP A 82 -13.37 -0.89 21.44
N PRO A 83 -13.79 -1.48 20.30
CA PRO A 83 -15.19 -1.50 19.91
C PRO A 83 -16.08 -2.23 20.94
N MET A 84 -17.06 -1.52 21.48
CA MET A 84 -18.01 -2.06 22.45
C MET A 84 -19.34 -2.39 21.77
N LEU A 85 -19.84 -3.61 21.96
CA LEU A 85 -21.20 -3.97 21.53
C LEU A 85 -22.22 -3.18 22.35
N ILE A 86 -23.04 -2.36 21.68
CA ILE A 86 -24.05 -1.55 22.35
C ILE A 86 -25.48 -2.04 22.10
N GLY A 87 -25.71 -2.83 21.05
CA GLY A 87 -27.06 -3.18 20.67
C GLY A 87 -27.23 -3.79 19.29
N LYS A 88 -28.47 -3.80 18.80
CA LYS A 88 -28.86 -4.27 17.46
C LYS A 88 -29.81 -3.30 16.77
N TYR A 89 -29.60 -3.11 15.47
CA TYR A 89 -30.48 -2.30 14.62
C TYR A 89 -30.71 -3.01 13.28
N ARG A 90 -31.98 -3.19 12.91
CA ARG A 90 -32.39 -3.85 11.65
C ARG A 90 -31.70 -5.20 11.38
N GLY A 91 -31.51 -5.99 12.43
CA GLY A 91 -30.85 -7.30 12.35
C GLY A 91 -29.33 -7.28 12.37
N LEU A 92 -28.69 -6.10 12.39
CA LEU A 92 -27.24 -5.96 12.47
C LEU A 92 -26.78 -5.62 13.89
N ASP A 93 -25.65 -6.18 14.30
CA ASP A 93 -25.02 -5.88 15.60
C ASP A 93 -24.33 -4.51 15.52
N MET A 94 -24.52 -3.68 16.53
CA MET A 94 -23.96 -2.32 16.60
C MET A 94 -22.80 -2.26 17.58
N TYR A 95 -21.64 -1.87 17.08
CA TYR A 95 -20.45 -1.63 17.87
C TYR A 95 -20.11 -0.15 17.88
N LEU A 96 -19.84 0.40 19.06
CA LEU A 96 -19.38 1.77 19.22
C LEU A 96 -17.88 1.77 19.51
N SER A 97 -17.12 2.55 18.74
CA SER A 97 -15.70 2.80 18.98
C SER A 97 -15.43 4.30 19.06
N LEU A 98 -14.36 4.64 19.77
CA LEU A 98 -13.85 6.00 19.85
C LEU A 98 -12.55 6.07 19.04
N GLU A 99 -12.58 6.86 17.97
CA GLU A 99 -11.46 7.01 17.03
C GLU A 99 -10.85 8.42 17.09
N ASP A 100 -9.84 8.66 16.26
CA ASP A 100 -9.15 9.94 16.12
C ASP A 100 -8.65 10.52 17.46
N PHE A 101 -8.01 9.68 18.27
CA PHE A 101 -7.50 10.03 19.60
C PHE A 101 -8.57 10.57 20.55
N GLY A 102 -9.78 10.02 20.49
CA GLY A 102 -10.84 10.43 21.40
C GLY A 102 -11.79 11.49 20.87
N LYS A 103 -11.72 11.82 19.58
CA LYS A 103 -12.45 12.95 18.99
C LYS A 103 -13.71 12.53 18.25
N THR A 104 -13.69 11.36 17.61
CA THR A 104 -14.77 10.92 16.73
C THR A 104 -15.40 9.63 17.27
N PHE A 105 -16.72 9.64 17.40
CA PHE A 105 -17.48 8.44 17.74
C PHE A 105 -17.86 7.75 16.44
N ARG A 106 -17.49 6.48 16.30
CA ARG A 106 -17.86 5.67 15.13
C ARG A 106 -18.75 4.51 15.56
N MET A 107 -19.93 4.43 14.95
CA MET A 107 -20.81 3.29 15.03
C MET A 107 -20.51 2.33 13.89
N THR A 108 -20.25 1.06 14.18
CA THR A 108 -20.06 0.02 13.17
C THR A 108 -21.20 -0.97 13.23
N PHE A 109 -21.96 -1.06 12.14
CA PHE A 109 -22.99 -2.10 11.97
C PHE A 109 -22.33 -3.33 11.37
N LYS A 110 -22.35 -4.43 12.11
CA LYS A 110 -21.68 -5.67 11.76
C LYS A 110 -22.70 -6.71 11.30
N GLY A 111 -22.58 -7.11 10.04
CA GLY A 111 -23.17 -8.32 9.49
C GLY A 111 -22.05 -9.27 9.08
N VAL A 112 -22.09 -9.74 7.83
CA VAL A 112 -20.95 -10.37 7.17
C VAL A 112 -19.86 -9.32 6.87
N MET A 113 -20.27 -8.11 6.49
CA MET A 113 -19.37 -6.96 6.35
C MET A 113 -19.55 -5.97 7.50
N ALA A 114 -18.56 -5.08 7.65
CA ALA A 114 -18.61 -3.97 8.59
C ALA A 114 -19.02 -2.68 7.88
N HIS A 115 -20.00 -1.98 8.43
CA HIS A 115 -20.52 -0.71 7.91
C HIS A 115 -20.29 0.40 8.94
N PRO A 116 -19.15 1.10 8.89
CA PRO A 116 -18.87 2.20 9.80
C PRO A 116 -19.69 3.45 9.44
N VAL A 117 -20.16 4.15 10.47
CA VAL A 117 -20.92 5.39 10.41
C VAL A 117 -20.38 6.34 11.46
N GLU A 118 -20.06 7.56 11.07
CA GLU A 118 -19.61 8.60 11.99
C GLU A 118 -20.81 9.23 12.71
N LEU A 119 -20.71 9.29 14.05
CA LEU A 119 -21.71 9.90 14.91
C LEU A 119 -21.30 11.35 15.21
N GLY A 120 -22.31 12.21 15.28
CA GLY A 120 -22.18 13.61 15.67
C GLY A 120 -22.88 13.84 17.00
N THR A 121 -23.07 15.12 17.34
CA THR A 121 -23.65 15.55 18.62
C THR A 121 -25.17 15.55 18.66
N ASP A 122 -25.83 15.51 17.49
CA ASP A 122 -27.29 15.53 17.39
C ASP A 122 -27.89 14.10 17.39
N ALA A 123 -28.79 13.85 18.34
CA ALA A 123 -29.52 12.60 18.52
C ALA A 123 -30.32 12.20 17.27
N ARG A 124 -31.08 13.13 16.69
CA ARG A 124 -31.95 12.83 15.53
C ARG A 124 -31.13 12.73 14.25
N GLY A 125 -30.16 13.62 14.06
CA GLY A 125 -29.22 13.58 12.95
C GLY A 125 -28.39 12.30 12.91
N ASN A 126 -28.04 11.72 14.07
CA ASN A 126 -27.35 10.43 14.14
C ASN A 126 -28.19 9.29 13.55
N LEU A 127 -29.48 9.22 13.89
CA LEU A 127 -30.39 8.23 13.32
C LEU A 127 -30.54 8.38 11.81
N THR A 128 -30.73 9.60 11.32
CA THR A 128 -30.79 9.87 9.88
C THR A 128 -29.48 9.48 9.17
N ARG A 129 -28.32 9.75 9.76
CA ARG A 129 -27.01 9.36 9.19
C ARG A 129 -26.86 7.84 9.14
N ILE A 130 -27.30 7.12 10.16
CA ILE A 130 -27.33 5.66 10.19
C ILE A 130 -28.23 5.12 9.08
N ASP A 131 -29.45 5.64 8.96
CA ASP A 131 -30.41 5.19 7.95
C ASP A 131 -29.89 5.43 6.53
N ASN A 132 -29.31 6.61 6.28
CA ASN A 132 -28.69 6.94 5.00
C ASN A 132 -27.50 6.02 4.68
N ALA A 133 -26.66 5.72 5.68
CA ALA A 133 -25.50 4.85 5.48
C ALA A 133 -25.91 3.42 5.11
N LEU A 134 -26.96 2.89 5.76
CA LEU A 134 -27.51 1.57 5.42
C LEU A 134 -28.29 1.59 4.10
N ALA A 135 -29.00 2.67 3.79
CA ALA A 135 -29.69 2.85 2.52
C ALA A 135 -28.74 2.99 1.32
N GLY A 136 -27.50 3.42 1.56
CA GLY A 136 -26.44 3.51 0.53
C GLY A 136 -25.74 2.18 0.20
N LEU A 137 -26.10 1.07 0.84
CA LEU A 137 -25.50 -0.24 0.56
C LEU A 137 -25.65 -0.74 -0.88
N PRO A 138 -26.79 -0.57 -1.56
CA PRO A 138 -26.93 -0.96 -2.96
C PRO A 138 -25.93 -0.24 -3.87
N GLU A 139 -25.72 1.06 -3.66
CA GLU A 139 -24.74 1.83 -4.43
C GLU A 139 -23.30 1.35 -4.14
N ARG A 140 -22.99 1.02 -2.88
CA ARG A 140 -21.69 0.45 -2.51
C ARG A 140 -21.46 -0.93 -3.13
N LEU A 141 -22.50 -1.76 -3.21
CA LEU A 141 -22.46 -3.07 -3.88
C LEU A 141 -22.17 -2.91 -5.37
N GLU A 142 -22.87 -2.01 -6.05
CA GLU A 142 -22.64 -1.72 -7.48
C GLU A 142 -21.21 -1.24 -7.73
N LYS A 143 -20.66 -0.38 -6.87
CA LYS A 143 -19.24 0.01 -6.96
C LYS A 143 -18.28 -1.18 -6.86
N GLN A 144 -18.58 -2.18 -6.03
CA GLN A 144 -17.77 -3.41 -5.97
C GLN A 144 -17.91 -4.26 -7.24
N ARG A 145 -19.10 -4.34 -7.83
CA ARG A 145 -19.34 -5.03 -9.10
C ARG A 145 -18.57 -4.37 -10.24
N THR A 146 -18.65 -3.04 -10.37
CA THR A 146 -17.86 -2.30 -11.35
C THR A 146 -16.35 -2.50 -11.14
N MET A 147 -15.88 -2.55 -9.89
CA MET A 147 -14.47 -2.84 -9.59
C MET A 147 -14.06 -4.24 -10.07
N LEU A 148 -14.92 -5.24 -9.89
CA LEU A 148 -14.70 -6.60 -10.36
C LEU A 148 -14.62 -6.66 -11.89
N ASP A 149 -15.51 -5.96 -12.59
CA ASP A 149 -15.49 -5.89 -14.06
C ASP A 149 -14.22 -5.21 -14.57
N ASN A 150 -13.80 -4.12 -13.92
CA ASN A 150 -12.55 -3.44 -14.22
C ASN A 150 -11.31 -4.33 -13.99
N LEU A 151 -11.30 -5.16 -12.94
CA LEU A 151 -10.24 -6.14 -12.70
C LEU A 151 -10.20 -7.19 -13.80
N HIS A 152 -11.37 -7.68 -14.24
CA HIS A 152 -11.43 -8.62 -15.36
C HIS A 152 -10.92 -8.00 -16.68
N ALA A 153 -11.28 -6.75 -16.95
CA ALA A 153 -10.76 -6.02 -18.11
C ALA A 153 -9.23 -5.83 -18.04
N GLN A 154 -8.70 -5.49 -16.86
CA GLN A 154 -7.25 -5.39 -16.63
C GLN A 154 -6.54 -6.71 -16.85
N VAL A 155 -7.13 -7.83 -16.42
CA VAL A 155 -6.58 -9.17 -16.67
C VAL A 155 -6.56 -9.48 -18.16
N ALA A 156 -7.63 -9.15 -18.90
CA ALA A 156 -7.67 -9.35 -20.34
C ALA A 156 -6.59 -8.52 -21.06
N ALA A 157 -6.48 -7.23 -20.73
CA ALA A 157 -5.46 -6.35 -21.28
C ALA A 157 -4.03 -6.82 -20.93
N ALA A 158 -3.79 -7.20 -19.67
CA ALA A 158 -2.50 -7.73 -19.23
C ALA A 158 -2.13 -9.02 -19.98
N LYS A 159 -3.09 -9.92 -20.22
CA LYS A 159 -2.85 -11.13 -21.02
C LYS A 159 -2.50 -10.83 -22.47
N GLU A 160 -3.08 -9.78 -23.05
CA GLU A 160 -2.74 -9.34 -24.41
C GLU A 160 -1.38 -8.66 -24.48
N GLU A 161 -0.95 -7.96 -23.43
CA GLU A 161 0.36 -7.28 -23.39
C GLU A 161 1.52 -8.23 -23.05
N VAL A 162 1.24 -9.28 -22.29
CA VAL A 162 2.23 -10.32 -21.99
C VAL A 162 2.62 -11.05 -23.28
N GLY A 163 3.91 -11.08 -23.56
CA GLY A 163 4.46 -11.71 -24.75
C GLY A 163 4.50 -10.82 -26.01
N LYS A 164 4.03 -9.57 -25.94
CA LYS A 164 4.27 -8.61 -27.05
C LYS A 164 5.79 -8.33 -27.17
N PRO A 165 6.37 -8.46 -28.38
CA PRO A 165 7.78 -8.16 -28.59
C PRO A 165 8.06 -6.67 -28.36
N PHE A 166 9.30 -6.34 -27.98
CA PHE A 166 9.66 -4.96 -27.67
C PHE A 166 9.53 -4.11 -28.96
N PRO A 167 8.67 -3.07 -29.01
CA PRO A 167 8.33 -2.38 -30.26
C PRO A 167 9.53 -1.77 -30.99
N GLN A 168 10.58 -1.41 -30.24
CA GLN A 168 11.81 -0.83 -30.77
C GLN A 168 12.92 -1.87 -30.91
N GLU A 169 12.62 -3.17 -30.83
CA GLU A 169 13.64 -4.23 -30.87
C GLU A 169 14.42 -4.24 -32.16
N GLU A 170 13.74 -4.08 -33.30
CA GLU A 170 14.40 -4.07 -34.61
C GLU A 170 15.25 -2.81 -34.81
N GLU A 171 14.75 -1.63 -34.41
CA GLU A 171 15.55 -0.41 -34.43
C GLU A 171 16.76 -0.47 -33.49
N LEU A 172 16.56 -1.02 -32.28
CA LEU A 172 17.64 -1.22 -31.31
C LEU A 172 18.68 -2.19 -31.88
N ARG A 173 18.24 -3.26 -32.54
CA ARG A 173 19.12 -4.26 -33.18
C ARG A 173 19.99 -3.59 -34.24
N VAL A 174 19.37 -2.87 -35.18
CA VAL A 174 20.10 -2.17 -36.26
C VAL A 174 21.08 -1.13 -35.71
N LYS A 175 20.64 -0.28 -34.78
CA LYS A 175 21.49 0.76 -34.18
C LYS A 175 22.62 0.16 -33.33
N SER A 176 22.35 -0.94 -32.62
CA SER A 176 23.36 -1.66 -31.84
C SER A 176 24.41 -2.32 -32.73
N ALA A 177 23.99 -2.98 -33.82
CA ALA A 177 24.89 -3.63 -34.78
C ALA A 177 25.85 -2.61 -35.40
N ARG A 178 25.31 -1.48 -35.87
CA ARG A 178 26.10 -0.37 -36.42
C ARG A 178 27.09 0.20 -35.38
N LEU A 179 26.69 0.33 -34.13
CA LEU A 179 27.60 0.78 -33.05
C LEU A 179 28.71 -0.23 -32.79
N THR A 180 28.42 -1.53 -32.76
CA THR A 180 29.45 -2.57 -32.62
C THR A 180 30.42 -2.59 -33.79
N GLU A 181 29.93 -2.45 -35.02
CA GLU A 181 30.79 -2.34 -36.21
C GLU A 181 31.68 -1.09 -36.13
N LEU A 182 31.11 0.06 -35.78
CA LEU A 182 31.87 1.31 -35.64
C LEU A 182 32.92 1.22 -34.53
N ASN A 183 32.57 0.63 -33.39
CA ASN A 183 33.50 0.39 -32.28
C ASN A 183 34.61 -0.60 -32.66
N ALA A 184 34.32 -1.63 -33.45
CA ALA A 184 35.33 -2.56 -33.93
C ALA A 184 36.32 -1.88 -34.88
N LEU A 185 35.84 -1.03 -35.80
CA LEU A 185 36.67 -0.24 -36.70
C LEU A 185 37.53 0.78 -35.93
N LEU A 186 36.94 1.52 -34.99
CA LEU A 186 37.66 2.47 -34.14
C LEU A 186 38.74 1.79 -33.28
N ASN A 187 38.44 0.62 -32.70
CA ASN A 187 39.43 -0.14 -31.94
C ASN A 187 40.56 -0.65 -32.85
N MET A 188 40.25 -1.12 -34.07
CA MET A 188 41.29 -1.52 -35.02
C MET A 188 42.17 -0.34 -35.49
N GLU A 189 41.62 0.86 -35.60
CA GLU A 189 42.37 2.08 -35.92
C GLU A 189 43.24 2.55 -34.74
N ASN A 190 42.73 2.46 -33.51
CA ASN A 190 43.52 2.66 -32.29
C ASN A 190 44.66 1.64 -32.14
N GLU A 191 44.41 0.36 -32.41
CA GLU A 191 45.44 -0.69 -32.37
C GLU A 191 46.49 -0.51 -33.50
N ARG A 192 46.06 -0.04 -34.69
CA ARG A 192 46.98 0.29 -35.80
C ARG A 192 47.82 1.53 -35.55
N THR A 193 47.32 2.51 -34.81
CA THR A 193 48.11 3.66 -34.37
C THR A 193 49.07 3.32 -33.23
N LEU A 194 48.91 2.16 -32.58
CA LEU A 194 49.72 1.72 -31.45
C LEU A 194 50.83 0.69 -31.78
N ALA A 195 51.03 0.24 -33.04
CA ALA A 195 52.29 -0.43 -33.43
C ALA A 195 52.57 -0.48 -34.95
N PRO A 196 53.84 -0.36 -35.44
CA PRO A 196 55.09 -0.26 -34.71
C PRO A 196 55.90 1.03 -35.02
N ALA A 197 56.39 1.70 -33.98
CA ALA A 197 57.64 2.46 -34.06
C ALA A 197 58.44 2.20 -32.79
N ASN A 198 59.46 1.36 -32.93
CA ASN A 198 60.59 1.11 -32.04
C ASN A 198 60.36 0.55 -30.64
N GLN A 199 61.21 -0.44 -30.35
CA GLN A 199 61.57 -0.87 -29.02
C GLN A 199 61.97 0.33 -28.16
N VAL A 200 61.15 0.66 -27.17
CA VAL A 200 61.62 1.23 -25.92
C VAL A 200 60.88 0.49 -24.82
N VAL A 201 61.67 -0.06 -23.91
CA VAL A 201 61.21 -0.78 -22.72
C VAL A 201 60.42 0.22 -21.87
N GLU A 202 59.09 0.22 -21.96
CA GLU A 202 58.25 0.94 -21.02
C GLU A 202 58.01 0.08 -19.77
N GLU A 203 58.73 0.44 -18.72
CA GLU A 203 58.52 -0.03 -17.36
C GLU A 203 57.03 0.06 -16.99
N LYS A 204 56.50 -1.04 -16.44
CA LYS A 204 55.20 -1.07 -15.79
C LYS A 204 55.19 -0.06 -14.64
N ASN A 205 54.77 1.17 -14.92
CA ASN A 205 54.43 2.14 -13.89
C ASN A 205 53.03 1.80 -13.36
N THR A 206 52.98 0.76 -12.53
CA THR A 206 51.85 0.48 -11.65
C THR A 206 51.62 1.73 -10.81
N ARG A 207 50.57 2.50 -11.10
CA ARG A 207 50.12 3.56 -10.19
C ARG A 207 49.86 2.89 -8.82
N PRO A 208 50.64 3.20 -7.78
CA PRO A 208 50.50 2.49 -6.51
C PRO A 208 49.15 2.80 -5.89
N SER A 209 48.45 1.76 -5.43
CA SER A 209 47.14 1.90 -4.82
C SER A 209 47.24 2.79 -3.56
N VAL A 210 46.18 3.54 -3.28
CA VAL A 210 46.11 4.46 -2.14
C VAL A 210 46.38 3.74 -0.81
N LEU A 211 46.11 2.43 -0.73
CA LEU A 211 46.41 1.57 0.44
C LEU A 211 47.91 1.34 0.67
N GLN A 212 48.76 1.48 -0.34
CA GLN A 212 50.21 1.33 -0.21
C GLN A 212 50.89 2.61 0.30
N ARG A 213 50.28 3.79 0.07
CA ARG A 213 50.79 5.07 0.60
C ARG A 213 50.53 5.25 2.09
N LEU A 214 49.42 4.69 2.61
CA LEU A 214 49.05 4.76 4.02
C LEU A 214 49.88 3.85 4.94
N ARG A 215 50.63 2.87 4.39
CA ARG A 215 51.55 2.02 5.18
C ARG A 215 52.96 2.59 5.35
N ASN A 216 53.34 3.62 4.58
CA ASN A 216 54.68 4.22 4.65
C ASN A 216 54.75 5.50 5.51
N THR A 217 53.64 5.92 6.12
CA THR A 217 53.64 6.93 7.18
C THR A 217 53.55 6.26 8.55
N ALA A 218 54.56 5.45 8.86
CA ALA A 218 54.87 5.07 10.24
C ALA A 218 56.20 5.74 10.58
N PRO A 219 56.22 6.83 11.39
CA PRO A 219 57.47 7.34 11.92
C PRO A 219 58.00 6.35 12.96
N ASN A 220 59.07 5.64 12.59
CA ASN A 220 59.95 4.97 13.54
C ASN A 220 60.76 6.05 14.26
N THR A 221 60.21 6.63 15.32
CA THR A 221 61.00 7.44 16.26
C THR A 221 61.67 6.49 17.24
N GLY A 222 62.94 6.19 16.98
CA GLY A 222 63.84 5.65 18.00
C GLY A 222 63.89 6.59 19.21
N SER A 223 63.80 6.02 20.40
CA SER A 223 64.14 6.71 21.66
C SER A 223 65.63 7.07 21.67
N PRO A 224 66.08 8.12 22.39
CA PRO A 224 66.31 7.96 23.84
C PRO A 224 66.05 9.21 24.73
N VAL A 225 65.59 8.93 25.96
CA VAL A 225 65.90 9.48 27.31
C VAL A 225 66.98 10.60 27.38
N PRO A 226 67.01 11.60 28.33
CA PRO A 226 66.37 11.70 29.67
C PRO A 226 65.73 13.06 30.08
N SER A 227 65.13 13.04 31.29
CA SER A 227 65.13 14.07 32.37
C SER A 227 63.78 14.66 32.80
N LYS A 228 63.35 14.21 33.99
CA LYS A 228 62.42 14.87 34.94
C LYS A 228 63.10 16.12 35.53
N PRO A 229 62.41 17.15 36.10
CA PRO A 229 61.38 16.93 37.15
C PRO A 229 60.26 17.98 37.33
N ARG A 230 59.32 17.60 38.23
CA ARG A 230 58.60 18.44 39.22
C ARG A 230 57.61 19.52 38.70
N MET A 231 56.48 19.82 39.34
CA MET A 231 55.77 19.33 40.53
C MET A 231 54.38 20.01 40.50
N GLU A 232 53.36 19.32 40.99
CA GLU A 232 52.19 19.82 41.78
C GLU A 232 51.47 21.10 41.31
N VAL A 233 50.22 21.04 40.86
CA VAL A 233 49.00 20.73 41.63
C VAL A 233 48.95 21.50 42.96
N ARG A 234 48.24 22.62 42.94
CA ARG A 234 47.15 22.89 43.87
C ARG A 234 46.08 23.71 43.18
#